data_AF-A0A484ZV98-F1
#
_entry.id   AF-A0A484ZV98-F1
#
_cell.length_a   1.000
_cell.length_b   1.000
_cell.length_c   1.000
_cell.angle_alpha   90.00
_cell.angle_beta   90.00
_cell.angle_gamma   90.00
#
_symmetry.space_group_name_H-M   'P 1'
#
loop_
_entity.id
_entity.type
_entity.pdbx_description
1 polymer ?
#
loop_
_entity_poly.entity_id
_entity_poly.type
_entity_poly.pdbx_seq_one_letter_code
_entity_poly.pdbx_strand_id
1 'polypeptide(L)'
;MAAFTDNQIALVIALSRDIIERNQIAAINVVGHSDISPGRKIDPGPLFPWKKLADAGIGAWPDSPTVERYLAKRQLHSAVDVKQLQNNLNRYGYQVSDSGVMDNQTRTVIKAFQMHFRPANYSGEADAETLAILDALLEKYKS
;
A
#
# COMPACT_ATOMS: atom_id res chain seq x y z
N MET A 1 11.96 -4.99 14.98
CA MET A 1 12.20 -3.81 14.11
C MET A 1 12.25 -2.58 15.00
N ALA A 2 13.16 -1.65 14.76
CA ALA A 2 13.24 -0.40 15.52
C ALA A 2 12.20 0.59 15.01
N ALA A 3 11.58 1.36 15.92
CA ALA A 3 10.70 2.45 15.54
C ALA A 3 11.51 3.64 15.00
N PHE A 4 10.91 4.38 14.07
CA PHE A 4 11.47 5.63 13.56
C PHE A 4 11.22 6.75 14.57
N THR A 5 12.21 7.62 14.79
CA THR A 5 12.04 8.75 15.72
C THR A 5 11.21 9.85 15.09
N ASP A 6 10.52 10.67 15.90
CA ASP A 6 9.76 11.80 15.37
C ASP A 6 10.64 12.80 14.61
N ASN A 7 11.88 13.03 15.07
CA ASN A 7 12.85 13.87 14.38
C ASN A 7 13.22 13.30 13.00
N GLN A 8 13.43 11.98 12.92
CA GLN A 8 13.72 11.32 11.64
C GLN A 8 12.55 11.48 10.67
N ILE A 9 11.31 11.28 11.13
CA ILE A 9 10.13 11.38 10.27
C ILE A 9 9.86 12.83 9.86
N ALA A 10 10.07 13.81 10.74
CA ALA A 10 9.96 15.22 10.39
C ALA A 10 10.95 15.63 9.29
N LEU A 11 12.20 15.16 9.38
CA LEU A 11 13.22 15.39 8.35
C LEU A 11 12.85 14.73 7.02
N VAL A 12 12.36 13.48 7.05
CA VAL A 12 11.88 12.78 5.85
C VAL A 12 10.74 13.56 5.19
N ILE A 13 9.74 14.01 5.95
CA ILE A 13 8.62 14.81 5.41
C ILE A 13 9.13 16.08 4.74
N ALA A 14 10.02 16.83 5.40
CA ALA A 14 10.56 18.08 4.87
C ALA A 14 11.35 17.86 3.57
N LEU A 15 12.24 16.86 3.55
CA LEU A 15 13.05 16.54 2.38
C LEU A 15 12.20 15.99 1.22
N SER A 16 11.28 15.08 1.51
CA SER A 16 10.38 14.52 0.50
C SER A 16 9.52 15.60 -0.14
N ARG A 17 9.06 16.61 0.62
CA ARG A 17 8.30 17.73 0.07
C ARG A 17 9.09 18.49 -0.99
N ASP A 18 10.32 18.90 -0.68
CA ASP A 18 11.21 19.59 -1.63
C ASP A 18 11.42 18.76 -2.91
N ILE A 19 11.70 17.46 -2.76
CA ILE A 19 11.93 16.56 -3.89
C ILE A 19 10.66 16.42 -4.75
N ILE A 20 9.49 16.25 -4.13
CA ILE A 20 8.22 16.09 -4.82
C ILE A 20 7.85 17.36 -5.58
N GLU A 21 7.97 18.53 -4.95
CA GLU A 21 7.64 19.82 -5.58
C GLU A 21 8.59 20.12 -6.75
N ARG A 22 9.90 19.91 -6.59
CA ARG A 22 10.87 20.16 -7.66
C ARG A 22 10.68 19.25 -8.87
N ASN A 23 10.25 18.00 -8.65
CA ASN A 23 10.17 16.98 -9.70
C ASN A 23 8.74 16.63 -10.13
N GLN A 24 7.73 17.30 -9.56
CA GLN A 24 6.31 17.05 -9.83
C GLN A 24 5.94 15.56 -9.68
N ILE A 25 6.44 14.92 -8.61
CA ILE A 25 6.25 13.49 -8.38
C ILE A 25 4.81 13.23 -7.96
N ALA A 26 4.08 12.42 -8.73
CA ALA A 26 2.74 11.98 -8.35
C ALA A 26 2.77 11.19 -7.03
N ALA A 27 1.73 11.34 -6.20
CA ALA A 27 1.62 10.69 -4.89
C ALA A 27 1.85 9.16 -4.94
N ILE A 28 1.32 8.50 -5.97
CA ILE A 28 1.47 7.05 -6.19
C ILE A 28 2.91 6.60 -6.51
N ASN A 29 3.80 7.55 -6.85
CA ASN A 29 5.20 7.28 -7.16
C ASN A 29 6.12 7.49 -5.94
N VAL A 30 5.56 7.83 -4.77
CA VAL A 30 6.28 7.79 -3.49
C VAL A 30 6.05 6.40 -2.88
N VAL A 31 7.04 5.54 -3.03
CA VAL A 31 6.92 4.11 -2.74
C VAL A 31 8.04 3.60 -1.84
N GLY A 32 7.77 2.51 -1.12
CA GLY A 32 8.78 1.75 -0.42
C GLY A 32 9.58 0.87 -1.38
N HIS A 33 10.78 0.47 -0.97
CA HIS A 33 11.57 -0.47 -1.75
C HIS A 33 10.88 -1.84 -1.89
N SER A 34 10.12 -2.23 -0.85
CA SER A 34 9.26 -3.41 -0.86
C SER A 34 8.19 -3.37 -1.94
N ASP A 35 7.74 -2.19 -2.37
CA ASP A 35 6.70 -2.08 -3.39
C ASP A 35 7.25 -2.31 -4.79
N ILE A 36 8.48 -1.84 -5.02
CA ILE A 36 9.21 -2.01 -6.29
C ILE A 36 9.80 -3.43 -6.40
N SER A 37 10.18 -4.04 -5.28
CA SER A 37 10.84 -5.35 -5.27
C SER A 37 10.31 -6.29 -4.19
N PRO A 38 9.01 -6.67 -4.27
CA PRO A 38 8.39 -7.57 -3.30
C PRO A 38 9.19 -8.87 -3.16
N GLY A 39 9.46 -9.27 -1.92
CA GLY A 39 10.14 -10.54 -1.58
C GLY A 39 11.65 -10.48 -1.55
N ARG A 40 12.25 -9.55 -2.30
CA ARG A 40 13.68 -9.24 -2.19
C ARG A 40 13.95 -8.19 -1.11
N LYS A 41 13.01 -7.26 -0.92
CA LYS A 41 13.14 -6.12 -0.02
C LYS A 41 11.90 -6.01 0.86
N ILE A 42 12.14 -5.63 2.11
CA ILE A 42 11.09 -5.44 3.12
C ILE A 42 11.08 -4.00 3.65
N ASP A 43 12.09 -3.20 3.29
CA ASP A 43 12.25 -1.82 3.70
C ASP A 43 11.26 -0.88 2.95
N PRO A 44 10.71 0.14 3.63
CA PRO A 44 11.04 0.57 5.00
C PRO A 44 10.31 -0.19 6.12
N GLY A 45 9.46 -1.16 5.77
CA GLY A 45 8.77 -2.05 6.70
C GLY A 45 7.47 -1.45 7.28
N PRO A 46 6.69 -2.27 8.02
CA PRO A 46 5.35 -1.88 8.49
C PRO A 46 5.37 -0.83 9.62
N LEU A 47 6.53 -0.56 10.22
CA LEU A 47 6.67 0.50 11.24
C LEU A 47 6.94 1.88 10.62
N PHE A 48 7.18 1.95 9.31
CA PHE A 48 7.32 3.23 8.63
C PHE A 48 5.95 3.92 8.55
N PRO A 49 5.81 5.18 9.00
CA PRO A 49 4.52 5.78 9.22
C PRO A 49 3.95 6.41 7.94
N TRP A 50 3.64 5.60 6.92
CA TRP A 50 3.12 6.04 5.63
C TRP A 50 1.92 6.98 5.74
N LYS A 51 0.96 6.67 6.63
CA LYS A 51 -0.19 7.55 6.89
C LYS A 51 0.24 8.94 7.38
N LYS A 52 1.24 9.03 8.27
CA LYS A 52 1.74 10.32 8.79
C LYS A 52 2.38 11.16 7.68
N LEU A 53 3.05 10.52 6.73
CA LEU A 53 3.56 11.19 5.53
C LEU A 53 2.41 11.67 4.64
N ALA A 54 1.41 10.83 4.37
CA ALA A 54 0.27 11.18 3.54
C ALA A 54 -0.57 12.32 4.13
N ASP A 55 -0.79 12.31 5.46
CA ASP A 55 -1.44 13.40 6.20
C ASP A 55 -0.65 14.73 6.05
N ALA A 56 0.66 14.67 5.79
CA ALA A 56 1.54 15.81 5.51
C ALA A 56 1.69 16.14 4.00
N GLY A 57 0.88 15.51 3.14
CA GLY A 57 0.87 15.69 1.69
C GLY A 57 1.90 14.85 0.92
N ILE A 58 2.51 13.84 1.56
CA ILE A 58 3.59 13.02 0.99
C ILE A 58 3.10 11.60 0.72
N GLY A 59 2.97 11.25 -0.56
CA GLY A 59 2.59 9.90 -1.00
C GLY A 59 1.10 9.61 -1.02
N ALA A 60 0.75 8.41 -1.46
CA ALA A 60 -0.64 7.99 -1.63
C ALA A 60 -1.22 7.40 -0.35
N TRP A 61 -2.51 7.64 -0.09
CA TRP A 61 -3.26 6.99 0.98
C TRP A 61 -4.77 6.95 0.65
N PRO A 62 -5.46 5.84 0.95
CA PRO A 62 -6.90 5.73 0.69
C PRO A 62 -7.71 6.64 1.61
N ASP A 63 -8.88 7.07 1.14
CA ASP A 63 -9.84 7.78 1.98
C ASP A 63 -10.69 6.78 2.78
N SER A 64 -10.73 6.93 4.11
CA SER A 64 -11.45 6.00 4.99
C SER A 64 -12.92 5.77 4.59
N PRO A 65 -13.72 6.81 4.25
CA PRO A 65 -15.10 6.60 3.80
C PRO A 65 -15.21 5.74 2.53
N THR A 66 -14.24 5.85 1.62
CA THR A 66 -14.19 5.05 0.38
C THR A 66 -13.82 3.60 0.69
N VAL A 67 -12.87 3.36 1.59
CA VAL A 67 -12.54 2.00 2.07
C VAL A 67 -13.75 1.35 2.72
N GLU A 68 -14.46 2.06 3.60
CA GLU A 68 -15.67 1.55 4.26
C GLU A 68 -16.77 1.19 3.26
N ARG A 69 -16.95 2.01 2.22
CA ARG A 69 -17.90 1.75 1.13
C ARG A 69 -17.53 0.46 0.38
N TYR A 70 -16.26 0.28 0.01
CA TYR A 70 -15.80 -0.94 -0.65
C TYR A 70 -15.82 -2.18 0.25
N LEU A 71 -15.56 -2.01 1.55
CA LEU A 71 -15.64 -3.12 2.50
C LEU A 71 -17.09 -3.64 2.61
N ALA A 72 -18.08 -2.76 2.45
CA ALA A 72 -19.50 -3.12 2.35
C ALA A 72 -19.98 -4.01 3.51
N LYS A 73 -19.53 -3.69 4.74
CA LYS A 73 -19.82 -4.44 5.99
C LYS A 73 -19.33 -5.89 6.02
N ARG A 74 -18.49 -6.32 5.07
CA ARG A 74 -17.81 -7.63 5.12
C ARG A 74 -16.86 -7.67 6.32
N GLN A 75 -16.60 -8.87 6.85
CA GLN A 75 -15.58 -9.04 7.89
C GLN A 75 -14.20 -8.76 7.29
N LEU A 76 -13.31 -8.11 8.04
CA LEU A 76 -12.01 -7.64 7.54
C LEU A 76 -11.17 -8.75 6.91
N HIS A 77 -11.21 -9.94 7.49
CA HIS A 77 -10.43 -11.11 7.08
C HIS A 77 -11.19 -12.10 6.18
N SER A 78 -12.39 -11.73 5.71
CA SER A 78 -13.12 -12.58 4.75
C SER A 78 -12.29 -12.75 3.48
N ALA A 79 -12.18 -13.99 3.00
CA ALA A 79 -11.50 -14.30 1.76
C ALA A 79 -12.14 -13.54 0.57
N VAL A 80 -11.31 -13.16 -0.39
CA VAL A 80 -11.74 -12.48 -1.62
C VAL A 80 -11.29 -13.26 -2.85
N ASP A 81 -11.81 -12.86 -4.02
CA ASP A 81 -11.31 -13.35 -5.29
C ASP A 81 -9.86 -12.91 -5.51
N VAL A 82 -8.97 -13.90 -5.57
CA VAL A 82 -7.52 -13.72 -5.74
C VAL A 82 -7.20 -13.11 -7.11
N LYS A 83 -7.92 -13.51 -8.17
CA LYS A 83 -7.73 -13.00 -9.52
C LYS A 83 -8.08 -11.50 -9.57
N GLN A 84 -9.17 -11.10 -8.90
CA GLN A 84 -9.54 -9.70 -8.77
C GLN A 84 -8.45 -8.89 -8.08
N LEU A 85 -7.95 -9.38 -6.93
CA LEU A 85 -6.90 -8.70 -6.18
C LEU A 85 -5.61 -8.57 -7.01
N GLN A 86 -5.18 -9.64 -7.70
CA GLN A 86 -4.01 -9.61 -8.59
C GLN A 86 -4.17 -8.59 -9.71
N ASN A 87 -5.33 -8.56 -10.38
CA ASN A 87 -5.61 -7.59 -11.45
C ASN A 87 -5.53 -6.15 -10.92
N ASN A 88 -6.10 -5.89 -9.75
CA ASN A 88 -6.07 -4.57 -9.14
C ASN A 88 -4.67 -4.16 -8.67
N LEU A 89 -3.87 -5.10 -8.16
CA LEU A 89 -2.47 -4.85 -7.78
C LEU A 89 -1.64 -4.46 -9.01
N ASN A 90 -1.83 -5.16 -10.13
CA ASN A 90 -1.22 -4.83 -11.42
C ASN A 90 -1.65 -3.43 -11.91
N ARG A 91 -2.93 -3.09 -11.81
CA ARG A 91 -3.44 -1.75 -12.18
C ARG A 91 -2.85 -0.63 -11.32
N TYR A 92 -2.63 -0.90 -10.02
CA TYR A 92 -2.05 0.10 -9.12
C TYR A 92 -0.56 0.34 -9.45
N GLY A 93 0.18 -0.73 -9.74
CA GLY A 93 1.58 -0.65 -10.19
C GLY A 93 2.50 -1.79 -9.73
N TYR A 94 1.97 -2.78 -8.99
CA TYR A 94 2.74 -3.96 -8.62
C TYR A 94 2.87 -4.92 -9.81
N GLN A 95 3.82 -5.86 -9.74
CA GLN A 95 3.96 -6.93 -10.72
C GLN A 95 3.59 -8.27 -10.08
N VAL A 96 2.45 -8.82 -10.49
CA VAL A 96 1.97 -10.13 -10.00
C VAL A 96 1.32 -10.90 -11.13
N SER A 97 1.53 -12.23 -11.18
CA SER A 97 0.76 -13.08 -12.09
C SER A 97 -0.73 -12.96 -11.76
N ASP A 98 -1.56 -12.87 -12.79
CA ASP A 98 -3.01 -12.89 -12.65
C ASP A 98 -3.54 -14.33 -12.73
N SER A 99 -2.84 -15.32 -12.19
CA SER A 99 -3.24 -16.73 -12.31
C SER A 99 -4.55 -17.09 -11.58
N GLY A 100 -5.02 -16.24 -10.66
CA GLY A 100 -6.06 -16.56 -9.68
C GLY A 100 -5.59 -17.48 -8.55
N VAL A 101 -4.30 -17.82 -8.51
CA VAL A 101 -3.71 -18.74 -7.53
C VAL A 101 -2.95 -17.97 -6.45
N MET A 102 -3.16 -18.33 -5.17
CA MET A 102 -2.40 -17.81 -4.03
C MET A 102 -1.02 -18.46 -3.91
N ASP A 103 -0.18 -18.26 -4.92
CA ASP A 103 1.21 -18.69 -4.96
C ASP A 103 2.14 -17.80 -4.11
N ASN A 104 3.42 -18.17 -4.04
CA ASN A 104 4.39 -17.44 -3.23
C ASN A 104 4.63 -16.00 -3.72
N GLN A 105 4.59 -15.76 -5.03
CA GLN A 105 4.72 -14.42 -5.59
C GLN A 105 3.55 -13.55 -5.15
N THR A 106 2.33 -14.05 -5.28
CA THR A 106 1.09 -13.38 -4.89
C THR A 106 1.10 -13.01 -3.41
N ARG A 107 1.41 -13.96 -2.51
CA ARG A 107 1.52 -13.68 -1.06
C ARG A 107 2.54 -12.61 -0.74
N THR A 108 3.66 -12.63 -1.45
CA THR A 108 4.75 -11.68 -1.27
C THR A 108 4.36 -10.26 -1.70
N VAL A 109 3.68 -10.13 -2.84
CA VAL A 109 3.18 -8.84 -3.34
C VAL A 109 2.10 -8.29 -2.40
N ILE A 110 1.14 -9.13 -1.97
CA ILE A 110 0.11 -8.74 -1.01
C ILE A 110 0.74 -8.25 0.30
N LYS A 111 1.77 -8.95 0.79
CA LYS A 111 2.49 -8.56 2.00
C LYS A 111 3.17 -7.20 1.86
N ALA A 112 3.82 -6.92 0.72
CA ALA A 112 4.40 -5.61 0.46
C ALA A 112 3.34 -4.50 0.50
N PHE A 113 2.23 -4.69 -0.22
CA PHE A 113 1.09 -3.78 -0.22
C PHE A 113 0.52 -3.55 1.20
N GLN A 114 0.35 -4.62 1.97
CA GLN A 114 -0.14 -4.53 3.34
C GLN A 114 0.83 -3.80 4.27
N MET A 115 2.15 -4.02 4.17
CA MET A 115 3.12 -3.27 4.96
C MET A 115 3.05 -1.76 4.68
N HIS A 116 2.72 -1.36 3.45
CA HIS A 116 2.54 0.04 3.09
C HIS A 116 1.19 0.59 3.60
N PHE A 117 0.07 -0.03 3.20
CA PHE A 117 -1.27 0.57 3.34
C PHE A 117 -2.14 -0.03 4.46
N ARG A 118 -1.75 -1.17 5.02
CA ARG A 118 -2.47 -1.87 6.11
C ARG A 118 -1.50 -2.50 7.12
N PRO A 119 -0.62 -1.72 7.77
CA PRO A 119 0.47 -2.27 8.59
C PRO A 119 0.00 -3.05 9.83
N ALA A 120 -1.28 -2.94 10.22
CA ALA A 120 -1.86 -3.75 11.29
C ALA A 120 -1.94 -5.25 10.96
N ASN A 121 -2.02 -5.62 9.67
CA ASN A 121 -1.98 -7.01 9.22
C ASN A 121 -1.32 -7.12 7.85
N TYR A 122 -0.08 -7.62 7.85
CA TYR A 122 0.74 -7.90 6.67
C TYR A 122 1.01 -9.41 6.49
N SER A 123 0.01 -10.25 6.79
CA SER A 123 0.09 -11.71 6.63
C SER A 123 0.47 -12.15 5.21
N GLY A 124 0.07 -11.39 4.19
CA GLY A 124 0.15 -11.77 2.77
C GLY A 124 -1.09 -12.49 2.27
N GLU A 125 -2.15 -12.60 3.09
CA GLU A 125 -3.41 -13.21 2.68
C GLU A 125 -4.31 -12.21 1.94
N ALA A 126 -5.03 -12.73 0.93
CA ALA A 126 -6.04 -11.98 0.21
C ALA A 126 -7.31 -11.87 1.06
N ASP A 127 -7.58 -10.68 1.61
CA ASP A 127 -8.77 -10.42 2.42
C ASP A 127 -9.54 -9.14 2.03
N ALA A 128 -10.75 -9.03 2.57
CA ALA A 128 -11.72 -7.99 2.21
C ALA A 128 -11.20 -6.58 2.48
N GLU A 129 -10.48 -6.37 3.58
CA GLU A 129 -9.90 -5.06 3.89
C GLU A 129 -8.76 -4.70 2.93
N THR A 130 -7.88 -5.66 2.60
CA THR A 130 -6.80 -5.44 1.62
C THR A 130 -7.37 -5.06 0.25
N LEU A 131 -8.41 -5.76 -0.20
CA LEU A 131 -9.07 -5.44 -1.47
C LEU A 131 -9.75 -4.07 -1.43
N ALA A 132 -10.47 -3.74 -0.34
CA ALA A 132 -11.16 -2.46 -0.20
C ALA A 132 -10.20 -1.26 -0.17
N ILE A 133 -9.05 -1.40 0.48
CA ILE A 133 -7.98 -0.39 0.48
C ILE A 133 -7.45 -0.18 -0.94
N LEU A 134 -7.20 -1.28 -1.67
CA LEU A 134 -6.70 -1.23 -3.03
C LEU A 134 -7.71 -0.60 -4.01
N ASP A 135 -8.98 -0.97 -3.91
CA ASP A 135 -10.05 -0.37 -4.72
C ASP A 135 -10.19 1.13 -4.45
N ALA A 136 -10.12 1.56 -3.19
CA ALA A 136 -10.15 2.98 -2.82
C ALA A 136 -8.94 3.76 -3.37
N LEU A 137 -7.75 3.16 -3.37
CA LEU A 137 -6.55 3.75 -3.97
C LEU A 137 -6.68 3.89 -5.48
N LEU A 138 -7.21 2.87 -6.16
CA LEU A 138 -7.45 2.90 -7.60
C LEU A 138 -8.47 3.98 -7.99
N GLU A 139 -9.56 4.08 -7.24
CA GLU A 139 -10.57 5.14 -7.45
C GLU A 139 -9.96 6.54 -7.31
N LYS A 140 -9.12 6.75 -6.29
CA LYS A 140 -8.56 8.07 -5.98
C LYS A 140 -7.46 8.51 -6.95
N TYR A 141 -6.64 7.58 -7.45
CA TYR A 141 -5.39 7.93 -8.15
C TYR A 141 -5.26 7.38 -9.57
N LYS A 142 -6.17 6.49 -10.01
CA LYS A 142 -6.09 5.80 -11.31
C LYS A 142 -7.43 5.80 -12.06
N SER A 143 -8.31 6.76 -11.74
CA SER A 143 -9.57 7.03 -12.44
C SER A 143 -9.35 7.59 -13.83
#